data_AF-A0A7X7MMT4-F1
#
_entry.id   AF-A0A7X7MMT4-F1
#
_cell.length_a   1.000
_cell.length_b   1.000
_cell.length_c   1.000
_cell.angle_alpha   90.00
_cell.angle_beta   90.00
_cell.angle_gamma   90.00
#
_symmetry.space_group_name_H-M   'P 1'
#
loop_
_entity.id
_entity.type
_entity.pdbx_description
1 polymer ?
#
loop_
_entity_poly.entity_id
_entity_poly.type
_entity_poly.pdbx_seq_one_letter_code
_entity_poly.pdbx_strand_id
1 'polypeptide(L)'
;MPHDPFNSRWMPLPIQARLDLLRAKRYAALIVWETLLCDALRNGTWRTSLPASAVQRETRLSHPTIRKAQKDLLDAGYIRIISGGGGTRKKITFGL
;
A
#
# COMPACT_ATOMS: atom_id res chain seq x y z
N MET A 1 -1.93 10.08 24.69
CA MET A 1 -2.17 9.33 23.44
C MET A 1 -0.84 8.80 22.97
N PRO A 2 -0.70 7.50 22.61
CA PRO A 2 0.58 7.01 22.13
C PRO A 2 0.91 7.76 20.84
N HIS A 3 2.11 8.32 20.77
CA HIS A 3 2.64 8.90 19.55
C HIS A 3 2.59 7.84 18.45
N ASP A 4 1.70 8.03 17.47
CA ASP A 4 1.72 7.23 16.24
C ASP A 4 3.01 7.66 15.51
N PRO A 5 4.03 6.80 15.37
CA PRO A 5 5.31 7.19 14.76
C PRO A 5 5.16 7.59 13.28
N PHE A 6 3.97 7.38 12.71
CA PHE A 6 3.55 7.75 11.36
C PHE A 6 2.92 9.16 11.27
N ASN A 7 2.75 9.86 12.39
CA ASN A 7 2.23 11.25 12.44
C ASN A 7 3.36 12.29 12.27
N SER A 8 4.40 11.93 11.53
CA SER A 8 5.47 12.85 11.17
C SER A 8 4.99 13.70 10.00
N ARG A 9 4.72 14.97 10.28
CA ARG A 9 4.21 16.05 9.43
C ARG A 9 4.95 16.26 8.08
N TRP A 10 6.01 15.49 7.83
CA TRP A 10 6.84 15.49 6.62
C TRP A 10 7.24 14.04 6.28
N MET A 11 6.39 13.31 5.55
CA MET A 11 6.76 12.00 4.98
C MET A 11 7.10 12.14 3.49
N PRO A 12 8.38 12.04 3.07
CA PRO A 12 8.78 11.96 1.66
C PRO A 12 8.42 10.61 0.97
N LEU A 13 7.78 9.71 1.70
CA LEU A 13 7.52 8.30 1.35
C LEU A 13 6.73 8.05 0.06
N PRO A 14 5.62 8.75 -0.23
CA PRO A 14 4.83 8.47 -1.43
C PRO A 14 5.62 8.74 -2.72
N ILE A 15 6.45 9.78 -2.70
CA ILE A 15 7.23 10.23 -3.86
C ILE A 15 8.45 9.32 -4.04
N GLN A 16 9.17 9.02 -2.97
CA GLN A 16 10.37 8.17 -3.05
C GLN A 16 10.03 6.75 -3.51
N ALA A 17 8.99 6.13 -2.93
CA ALA A 17 8.53 4.80 -3.35
C ALA A 17 8.14 4.78 -4.83
N ARG A 18 7.46 5.83 -5.31
CA ARG A 18 7.11 5.97 -6.73
C ARG A 18 8.35 6.03 -7.63
N LEU A 19 9.34 6.84 -7.27
CA LEU A 19 10.59 6.96 -8.04
C LEU A 19 11.37 5.64 -8.06
N ASP A 20 11.44 4.94 -6.93
CA ASP A 20 12.18 3.69 -6.84
C ASP A 20 11.49 2.56 -7.60
N LEU A 21 10.16 2.47 -7.56
CA LEU A 21 9.39 1.53 -8.37
C LEU A 21 9.53 1.80 -9.88
N LEU A 22 9.58 3.08 -10.28
CA LEU A 22 9.82 3.49 -11.67
C LEU A 22 11.24 3.11 -12.12
N ARG A 23 12.26 3.42 -11.31
CA ARG A 23 13.67 3.06 -11.58
C ARG A 23 13.84 1.55 -11.71
N ALA A 24 13.16 0.79 -10.85
CA ALA A 24 13.15 -0.67 -10.88
C ALA A 24 12.25 -1.28 -11.98
N LYS A 25 11.59 -0.45 -12.80
CA LYS A 25 10.63 -0.87 -13.84
C LYS A 25 9.49 -1.77 -13.31
N ARG A 26 9.13 -1.62 -12.03
CA ARG A 26 8.07 -2.39 -11.36
C ARG A 26 6.71 -1.72 -11.52
N TYR A 27 6.23 -1.60 -12.76
CA TYR A 27 5.02 -0.84 -13.09
C TYR A 27 3.75 -1.38 -12.42
N ALA A 28 3.61 -2.70 -12.32
CA ALA A 28 2.47 -3.31 -11.64
C ALA A 28 2.45 -2.95 -10.13
N ALA A 29 3.61 -2.97 -9.48
CA ALA A 29 3.73 -2.57 -8.08
C ALA A 29 3.44 -1.08 -7.89
N LEU A 30 3.87 -0.23 -8.82
CA LEU A 30 3.52 1.20 -8.82
C LEU A 30 2.01 1.43 -8.93
N ILE A 31 1.34 0.77 -9.88
CA ILE A 31 -0.10 0.92 -10.08
C ILE A 31 -0.86 0.47 -8.82
N VAL A 32 -0.47 -0.67 -8.24
CA VAL A 32 -1.08 -1.17 -7.00
C VAL A 32 -0.81 -0.22 -5.82
N TRP A 33 0.40 0.31 -5.71
CA TRP A 33 0.78 1.29 -4.70
C TRP A 33 -0.07 2.55 -4.75
N GLU A 34 -0.20 3.16 -5.94
CA GLU A 34 -1.01 4.36 -6.13
C GLU A 34 -2.48 4.11 -5.82
N THR A 35 -3.00 2.95 -6.21
CA THR A 35 -4.39 2.56 -5.93
C THR A 35 -4.66 2.48 -4.43
N LEU A 36 -3.78 1.80 -3.69
CA LEU A 36 -3.87 1.69 -2.24
C LEU A 36 -3.70 3.05 -1.55
N LEU A 37 -2.80 3.89 -2.05
CA LEU A 37 -2.55 5.23 -1.52
C LEU A 37 -3.77 6.14 -1.73
N CYS A 38 -4.37 6.12 -2.92
CA CYS A 38 -5.59 6.87 -3.21
C CYS A 38 -6.74 6.48 -2.28
N ASP A 39 -6.95 5.18 -2.01
CA ASP A 39 -7.96 4.71 -1.05
C ASP A 39 -7.67 5.24 0.36
N ALA A 40 -6.43 5.14 0.82
CA ALA A 40 -6.04 5.62 2.14
C ALA A 40 -6.26 7.15 2.28
N LEU A 41 -5.83 7.92 1.29
CA LEU A 41 -6.01 9.38 1.24
C LEU A 41 -7.49 9.79 1.21
N ARG A 42 -8.32 9.10 0.41
CA ARG A 42 -9.78 9.32 0.39
C ARG A 42 -10.42 9.09 1.75
N ASN A 43 -9.94 8.10 2.50
CA ASN A 43 -10.41 7.78 3.84
C ASN A 43 -9.80 8.69 4.92
N GLY A 44 -8.91 9.62 4.57
CA GLY A 44 -8.21 10.49 5.52
C GLY A 44 -7.27 9.73 6.47
N THR A 45 -6.80 8.54 6.06
CA THR A 45 -5.94 7.68 6.89
C THR A 45 -4.72 7.19 6.11
N TRP A 46 -3.76 6.59 6.80
CA TRP A 46 -2.62 5.87 6.19
C TRP A 46 -2.82 4.35 6.23
N ARG A 47 -4.08 3.92 6.22
CA ARG A 47 -4.47 2.52 6.31
C ARG A 47 -5.47 2.25 5.20
N THR A 48 -5.28 1.12 4.53
CA THR A 48 -6.23 0.63 3.54
C THR A 48 -6.67 -0.78 3.93
N SER A 49 -7.93 -1.07 3.67
CA SER A 49 -8.49 -2.43 3.77
C SER A 49 -9.02 -2.90 2.41
N LEU A 50 -8.54 -2.25 1.34
CA LEU A 50 -8.98 -2.50 -0.02
C LEU A 50 -8.71 -3.96 -0.40
N PRO A 51 -9.74 -4.76 -0.73
CA PRO A 51 -9.55 -6.13 -1.13
C PRO A 51 -8.89 -6.22 -2.51
N ALA A 52 -8.17 -7.30 -2.78
CA ALA A 52 -7.51 -7.52 -4.07
C ALA A 52 -8.50 -7.49 -5.26
N SER A 53 -9.77 -7.86 -5.05
CA SER A 53 -10.82 -7.74 -6.07
C SER A 53 -11.18 -6.29 -6.42
N ALA A 54 -11.13 -5.37 -5.45
CA ALA A 54 -11.34 -3.94 -5.70
C ALA A 54 -10.13 -3.34 -6.43
N VAL A 55 -8.90 -3.70 -6.02
CA VAL A 55 -7.68 -3.34 -6.73
C VAL A 55 -7.72 -3.84 -8.18
N GLN A 56 -8.17 -5.08 -8.40
CA GLN A 56 -8.35 -5.64 -9.74
C GLN A 56 -9.33 -4.83 -10.59
N ARG A 57 -10.46 -4.40 -10.02
CA ARG A 57 -11.44 -3.58 -10.73
C ARG A 57 -10.87 -2.22 -11.15
N GLU A 58 -10.09 -1.59 -10.29
CA GLU A 58 -9.49 -0.27 -10.59
C GLU A 58 -8.30 -0.36 -11.56
N THR A 59 -7.44 -1.37 -11.37
CA THR A 59 -6.16 -1.48 -12.09
C THR A 59 -6.23 -2.35 -13.34
N ARG A 60 -7.28 -3.17 -13.48
CA ARG A 60 -7.42 -4.24 -14.50
C ARG A 60 -6.30 -5.28 -14.49
N LEU A 61 -5.45 -5.30 -13.46
CA LEU A 61 -4.40 -6.29 -13.29
C LEU A 61 -4.99 -7.63 -12.87
N SER A 62 -4.37 -8.73 -13.29
CA SER A 62 -4.78 -10.06 -12.84
C SER A 62 -4.49 -10.24 -11.35
N HIS A 63 -5.30 -11.06 -10.68
CA HIS A 63 -5.16 -11.33 -9.25
C HIS A 63 -3.76 -11.86 -8.86
N PRO A 64 -3.10 -12.76 -9.64
CA PRO A 64 -1.71 -13.15 -9.38
C PRO A 64 -0.71 -11.98 -9.47
N THR A 65 -0.89 -11.09 -10.44
CA THR A 65 -0.03 -9.91 -10.59
C THR A 65 -0.18 -8.95 -9.42
N ILE A 66 -1.40 -8.75 -8.92
CA ILE A 66 -1.68 -7.94 -7.72
C ILE A 66 -1.03 -8.55 -6.48
N ARG A 67 -1.15 -9.87 -6.29
CA ARG A 67 -0.51 -10.58 -5.17
C ARG A 67 1.01 -10.44 -5.21
N LYS A 68 1.62 -10.57 -6.39
CA LYS A 68 3.05 -10.35 -6.59
C LYS A 68 3.45 -8.91 -6.29
N ALA A 69 2.73 -7.94 -6.83
CA ALA A 69 2.95 -6.52 -6.59
C ALA A 69 2.86 -6.17 -5.09
N GLN A 70 1.85 -6.69 -4.38
CA GLN A 70 1.73 -6.50 -2.93
C GLN A 70 2.90 -7.13 -2.18
N LYS A 71 3.38 -8.31 -2.60
CA LYS A 71 4.58 -8.93 -2.04
C LYS A 71 5.81 -8.07 -2.28
N ASP A 72 6.01 -7.58 -3.51
CA ASP A 72 7.15 -6.71 -3.86
C ASP A 72 7.17 -5.42 -3.02
N LEU A 73 5.99 -4.86 -2.71
CA LEU A 73 5.85 -3.68 -1.85
C LEU A 73 6.09 -4.01 -0.36
N LEU A 74 5.71 -5.21 0.10
CA LEU A 74 6.00 -5.68 1.45
C LEU A 74 7.49 -5.92 1.65
N ASP A 75 8.12 -6.64 0.72
CA ASP A 75 9.54 -6.98 0.77
C ASP A 75 10.41 -5.71 0.69
N ALA A 76 9.94 -4.66 0.02
CA ALA A 76 10.60 -3.36 -0.06
C ALA A 76 10.30 -2.42 1.12
N GLY A 77 9.51 -2.84 2.11
CA GLY A 77 9.19 -2.03 3.31
C GLY A 77 8.10 -0.97 3.11
N TYR A 78 7.70 -0.70 1.87
CA TYR A 78 6.73 0.34 1.52
C TYR A 78 5.34 0.13 2.13
N ILE A 79 4.91 -1.13 2.29
CA ILE A 79 3.69 -1.47 3.00
C ILE A 79 3.95 -2.49 4.11
N ARG A 80 3.08 -2.49 5.12
CA ARG A 80 3.08 -3.47 6.20
C ARG A 80 1.66 -3.98 6.42
N ILE A 81 1.54 -5.27 6.75
CA ILE A 81 0.25 -5.87 7.11
C ILE A 81 0.07 -5.69 8.62
N ILE A 82 -1.00 -5.00 9.01
CA ILE A 82 -1.49 -4.97 10.38
C ILE A 82 -2.53 -6.09 10.51
N SER A 83 -2.20 -7.13 11.26
CA SER A 83 -3.17 -8.13 11.70
C SER A 83 -4.14 -7.47 12.67
N GLY A 84 -5.41 -7.35 12.28
CA GLY A 84 -6.48 -7.14 13.24
C GLY A 84 -6.65 -8.43 14.03
N GLY A 85 -6.64 -8.35 15.37
CA GLY A 85 -6.97 -9.50 16.22
C GLY A 85 -8.33 -10.09 15.83
N GLY A 86 -8.44 -11.42 15.82
CA GLY A 86 -9.68 -12.18 15.71
C GLY A 86 -10.56 -11.86 14.49
N GLY A 87 -10.41 -12.60 13.39
CA GLY A 87 -11.39 -12.64 12.29
C GLY A 87 -11.57 -11.36 11.45
N THR A 88 -10.89 -10.27 11.76
CA THR A 88 -11.00 -9.01 11.03
C THR A 88 -10.12 -8.98 9.78
N ARG A 89 -10.63 -8.35 8.70
CA ARG A 89 -9.92 -8.22 7.42
C ARG A 89 -8.52 -7.61 7.64
N LYS A 90 -7.50 -8.23 7.04
CA LYS A 90 -6.11 -7.73 7.06
C LYS A 90 -6.08 -6.28 6.60
N LYS A 91 -5.53 -5.38 7.43
CA LYS A 91 -5.34 -3.98 7.07
C LYS A 91 -3.91 -3.81 6.58
N ILE A 92 -3.72 -3.02 5.55
CA ILE A 92 -2.41 -2.62 5.05
C ILE A 92 -2.17 -1.19 5.53
N THR A 93 -0.97 -0.93 6.04
CA THR A 93 -0.50 0.43 6.33
C THR A 93 0.75 0.72 5.54
N PHE A 94 1.00 1.99 5.28
CA PHE A 94 2.19 2.44 4.56
C PHE A 94 3.36 2.52 5.54
N GLY A 95 4.51 1.97 5.16
CA GLY A 95 5.71 1.89 5.99
C GLY A 95 6.95 2.45 5.27
N LEU A 96 7.98 2.73 6.07
CA LEU A 96 9.39 2.65 5.65
C LEU A 96 9.88 1.21 5.86
#